data_AF-A0AAI8MBQ7-F1
#
_entry.id   AF-A0AAI8MBQ7-F1
#
_cell.length_a   1.000
_cell.length_b   1.000
_cell.length_c   1.000
_cell.angle_alpha   90.00
_cell.angle_beta   90.00
_cell.angle_gamma   90.00
#
_symmetry.space_group_name_H-M   'P 1'
#
loop_
_entity.id
_entity.type
_entity.pdbx_description
1 polymer ?
#
loop_
_entity_poly.entity_id
_entity_poly.type
_entity_poly.pdbx_seq_one_letter_code
_entity_poly.pdbx_strand_id
1 'polypeptide(L)'
;MARAPRAPWKRASPRKRAGKASKHLTPSQKSAAKARARRAGRRYPNLVDNMRMAAKKTTKAKSATKKSAKARKRKTSTSAAKKGVKKTARKRGTSAKQKDPRGGLTAAGRKAFAREQGAHLKPGVTKRDSEMTPQEMRRKGSWAVRFYGRAKLPPLVDARGRPTRYALSAHAWGEPVPKTVAAARRIAAKGERLLARYHRAKAKA
;
A
#
# COMPACT_ATOMS: atom_id res chain seq x y z
N MET A 1 26.50 -7.93 53.19
CA MET A 1 25.60 -8.98 52.66
C MET A 1 25.82 -9.15 51.17
N ALA A 2 26.16 -10.35 50.70
CA ALA A 2 26.35 -10.63 49.27
C ALA A 2 25.01 -10.63 48.53
N ARG A 3 24.92 -9.93 47.38
CA ARG A 3 23.71 -9.90 46.56
C ARG A 3 23.51 -11.23 45.82
N ALA A 4 22.30 -11.78 45.89
CA ALA A 4 21.93 -13.00 45.15
C ALA A 4 22.13 -12.83 43.63
N PRO A 5 22.67 -13.83 42.92
CA PRO A 5 22.93 -13.75 41.49
C PRO A 5 21.63 -13.58 40.69
N ARG A 6 21.63 -12.63 39.74
CA ARG A 6 20.46 -12.40 38.86
C ARG A 6 20.30 -13.56 37.88
N ALA A 7 19.07 -14.08 37.81
CA ALA A 7 18.65 -15.08 36.84
C ALA A 7 19.01 -14.66 35.40
N PRO A 8 19.43 -15.59 34.52
CA PRO A 8 19.90 -15.28 33.17
C PRO A 8 18.93 -14.45 32.32
N TRP A 9 17.63 -14.67 32.43
CA TRP A 9 16.59 -13.93 31.70
C TRP A 9 16.34 -12.51 32.23
N LYS A 10 16.81 -12.19 33.45
CA LYS A 10 16.80 -10.82 34.00
C LYS A 10 18.03 -10.00 33.55
N ARG A 11 18.93 -10.58 32.76
CA ARG A 11 20.13 -9.90 32.23
C ARG A 11 19.81 -9.20 30.91
N ALA A 12 20.38 -8.01 30.71
CA ALA A 12 20.29 -7.33 29.42
C ALA A 12 20.98 -8.17 28.33
N SER A 13 20.47 -8.10 27.10
CA SER A 13 21.06 -8.83 25.98
C SER A 13 22.54 -8.45 25.80
N PRO A 14 23.43 -9.39 25.41
CA PRO A 14 24.87 -9.13 25.32
C PRO A 14 25.23 -7.91 24.46
N ARG A 15 24.49 -7.70 23.35
CA ARG A 15 24.64 -6.52 22.50
C ARG A 15 24.30 -5.22 23.25
N LYS A 16 23.19 -5.21 24.00
CA LYS A 16 22.79 -4.05 24.81
C LYS A 16 23.81 -3.77 25.92
N ARG A 17 24.34 -4.81 26.57
CA ARG A 17 25.42 -4.69 27.57
C ARG A 17 26.69 -4.10 26.97
N ALA A 18 27.02 -4.45 25.72
CA ALA A 18 28.16 -3.92 24.98
C ALA A 18 27.89 -2.56 24.30
N GLY A 19 26.77 -1.88 24.59
CA GLY A 19 26.40 -0.61 23.97
C GLY A 19 26.08 -0.70 22.47
N LYS A 20 25.91 -1.91 21.90
CA LYS A 20 25.71 -2.13 20.47
C LYS A 20 24.22 -2.22 20.14
N ALA A 21 23.77 -1.45 19.15
CA ALA A 21 22.41 -1.53 18.62
C ALA A 21 22.11 -2.91 17.98
N SER A 22 20.84 -3.30 17.99
CA SER A 22 20.35 -4.44 17.21
C SER A 22 20.43 -4.11 15.72
N LYS A 23 20.97 -5.04 14.91
CA LYS A 23 21.06 -4.86 13.46
C LYS A 23 19.84 -5.50 12.80
N HIS A 24 18.92 -4.67 12.33
CA HIS A 24 17.80 -5.12 11.51
C HIS A 24 18.13 -4.99 10.02
N LEU A 25 17.53 -5.85 9.20
CA LEU A 25 17.58 -5.69 7.74
C LEU A 25 16.98 -4.35 7.35
N THR A 26 17.68 -3.60 6.50
CA THR A 26 17.16 -2.37 5.90
C THR A 26 15.92 -2.67 5.04
N PRO A 27 15.03 -1.70 4.79
CA PRO A 27 13.86 -1.92 3.93
C PRO A 27 14.21 -2.48 2.54
N SER A 28 15.32 -2.02 1.94
CA SER A 28 15.82 -2.53 0.67
C SER A 28 16.32 -3.97 0.76
N GLN A 29 16.89 -4.38 1.89
CA GLN A 29 17.29 -5.77 2.09
C GLN A 29 16.06 -6.68 2.26
N LYS A 30 15.02 -6.21 2.97
CA LYS A 30 13.75 -6.94 3.12
C LYS A 30 13.04 -7.12 1.78
N SER A 31 13.01 -6.10 0.91
CA SER A 31 12.39 -6.23 -0.42
C SER A 31 13.11 -7.24 -1.30
N ALA A 32 14.45 -7.25 -1.28
CA ALA A 32 15.24 -8.22 -2.02
C ALA A 32 15.14 -9.65 -1.44
N ALA A 33 15.02 -9.81 -0.12
CA ALA A 33 14.71 -11.10 0.50
C ALA A 33 13.35 -11.63 0.04
N LYS A 34 12.31 -10.78 0.07
CA LYS A 34 10.95 -11.13 -0.39
C LYS A 34 10.93 -11.53 -1.88
N ALA A 35 11.64 -10.79 -2.73
CA ALA A 35 11.73 -11.09 -4.16
C ALA A 35 12.36 -12.47 -4.43
N ARG A 36 13.41 -12.82 -3.67
CA ARG A 36 14.08 -14.11 -3.79
C ARG A 36 13.21 -15.26 -3.29
N ALA A 37 12.58 -15.12 -2.13
CA ALA A 37 11.64 -16.09 -1.60
C ALA A 37 10.58 -16.44 -2.65
N ARG A 38 10.00 -15.40 -3.27
CA ARG A 38 9.00 -15.55 -4.32
C ARG A 38 9.53 -16.24 -5.59
N ARG A 39 10.76 -15.93 -6.01
CA ARG A 39 11.40 -16.59 -7.16
C ARG A 39 11.69 -18.08 -6.88
N ALA A 40 11.96 -18.42 -5.64
CA ALA A 40 12.24 -19.79 -5.21
C ALA A 40 10.96 -20.55 -4.75
N GLY A 41 9.76 -19.96 -4.89
CA GLY A 41 8.52 -20.58 -4.42
C GLY A 41 8.40 -20.69 -2.89
N ARG A 42 9.26 -20.04 -2.11
CA ARG A 42 9.29 -20.11 -0.65
C ARG A 42 8.41 -19.04 -0.03
N ARG A 43 7.66 -19.38 1.02
CA ARG A 43 6.89 -18.40 1.81
C ARG A 43 7.84 -17.42 2.52
N TYR A 44 7.42 -16.16 2.64
CA TYR A 44 8.12 -15.11 3.38
C TYR A 44 7.20 -14.57 4.48
N PRO A 45 7.66 -14.26 5.70
CA PRO A 45 9.06 -14.18 6.16
C PRO A 45 9.73 -15.55 6.35
N ASN A 46 11.00 -15.67 5.96
CA ASN A 46 11.81 -16.87 6.19
C ASN A 46 13.24 -16.53 6.60
N LEU A 47 13.92 -17.48 7.27
CA LEU A 47 15.28 -17.29 7.77
C LEU A 47 16.32 -17.30 6.63
N VAL A 48 16.18 -18.19 5.65
CA VAL A 48 17.16 -18.40 4.57
C VAL A 48 17.43 -17.12 3.77
N ASP A 49 16.38 -16.42 3.35
CA ASP A 49 16.51 -15.20 2.56
C ASP A 49 16.90 -14.00 3.43
N ASN A 50 16.44 -13.96 4.69
CA ASN A 50 16.86 -12.95 5.65
C ASN A 50 18.36 -13.07 5.98
N MET A 51 18.86 -14.28 6.22
CA MET A 51 20.29 -14.57 6.48
C MET A 51 21.15 -14.18 5.28
N ARG A 52 20.74 -14.55 4.05
CA ARG A 52 21.50 -14.16 2.87
C ARG A 52 21.58 -12.64 2.70
N MET A 53 20.49 -11.93 2.96
CA MET A 53 20.50 -10.47 2.87
C MET A 53 21.25 -9.81 4.03
N ALA A 54 21.34 -10.46 5.19
CA ALA A 54 22.14 -10.01 6.34
C ALA A 54 23.65 -10.22 6.09
N ALA A 55 24.02 -11.31 5.40
CA ALA A 55 25.41 -11.64 5.03
C ALA A 55 25.96 -10.76 3.90
N LYS A 56 25.10 -10.09 3.11
CA LYS A 56 25.53 -9.11 2.11
C LYS A 56 26.20 -7.92 2.81
N LYS A 57 27.54 -7.94 2.83
CA LYS A 57 28.35 -6.76 3.16
C LYS A 57 28.00 -5.67 2.14
N THR A 58 27.75 -4.46 2.62
CA THR A 58 27.61 -3.28 1.78
C THR A 58 28.97 -3.06 1.09
N THR A 59 29.16 -3.62 -0.10
CA THR A 59 30.27 -3.20 -0.97
C THR A 59 29.96 -1.79 -1.42
N LYS A 60 30.38 -0.82 -0.61
CA LYS A 60 30.51 0.57 -1.02
C LYS A 60 31.55 0.53 -2.16
N ALA A 61 31.09 0.88 -3.37
CA ALA A 61 31.80 0.97 -4.64
C ALA A 61 33.34 0.83 -4.61
N LYS A 62 33.89 -0.12 -5.39
CA LYS A 62 35.18 -0.02 -6.12
C LYS A 62 35.37 -1.24 -7.04
N SER A 63 35.20 -1.00 -8.34
CA SER A 63 35.88 -1.66 -9.50
C SER A 63 35.11 -1.37 -10.80
N ALA A 64 34.91 -0.10 -11.15
CA ALA A 64 35.67 0.40 -12.29
C ALA A 64 37.18 0.13 -12.12
N THR A 65 37.71 -0.85 -12.84
CA THR A 65 39.00 -0.84 -13.58
C THR A 65 39.27 -2.26 -14.10
N LYS A 66 38.91 -2.50 -15.37
CA LYS A 66 39.68 -3.37 -16.28
C LYS A 66 39.56 -2.74 -17.67
N LYS A 67 40.50 -1.85 -17.98
CA LYS A 67 41.01 -1.61 -19.34
C LYS A 67 41.48 -2.99 -19.88
N SER A 68 41.52 -3.34 -21.15
CA SER A 68 41.16 -2.73 -22.43
C SER A 68 41.50 -3.79 -23.48
N ALA A 69 40.63 -4.03 -24.47
CA ALA A 69 41.08 -4.61 -25.73
C ALA A 69 40.31 -3.93 -26.89
N LYS A 70 41.06 -3.04 -27.55
CA LYS A 70 41.01 -2.68 -28.97
C LYS A 70 39.73 -2.06 -29.58
N ALA A 71 39.76 -0.73 -29.56
CA ALA A 71 39.32 0.26 -30.57
C ALA A 71 38.68 -0.17 -31.92
N ARG A 72 37.52 0.46 -32.22
CA ARG A 72 37.14 1.22 -33.45
C ARG A 72 35.68 1.67 -33.25
N LYS A 73 35.17 2.86 -33.60
CA LYS A 73 35.62 4.09 -34.27
C LYS A 73 34.45 5.12 -34.10
N ARG A 74 34.77 6.43 -34.09
CA ARG A 74 33.94 7.62 -34.45
C ARG A 74 32.94 8.16 -33.39
N LYS A 75 33.22 9.35 -32.82
CA LYS A 75 32.80 10.73 -33.21
C LYS A 75 31.28 10.92 -33.00
N THR A 76 30.75 11.86 -32.20
CA THR A 76 31.03 13.32 -32.17
C THR A 76 30.41 14.02 -30.93
N SER A 77 31.06 15.13 -30.53
CA SER A 77 30.52 16.41 -30.00
C SER A 77 29.77 16.51 -28.64
N THR A 78 30.53 16.99 -27.65
CA THR A 78 30.27 18.19 -26.79
C THR A 78 28.87 18.47 -26.21
N SER A 79 28.75 18.54 -24.88
CA SER A 79 28.74 19.83 -24.14
C SER A 79 28.43 19.67 -22.64
N ALA A 80 29.18 20.46 -21.87
CA ALA A 80 28.85 21.15 -20.61
C ALA A 80 28.18 20.38 -19.45
N ALA A 81 28.94 20.28 -18.36
CA ALA A 81 28.45 20.02 -17.03
C ALA A 81 27.46 21.11 -16.55
N LYS A 82 26.28 20.69 -16.10
CA LYS A 82 25.52 21.40 -15.06
C LYS A 82 25.17 20.42 -13.95
N LYS A 83 25.66 20.71 -12.74
CA LYS A 83 25.29 20.05 -11.48
C LYS A 83 23.77 20.17 -11.29
N GLY A 84 23.04 19.11 -11.62
CA GLY A 84 21.62 18.96 -11.28
C GLY A 84 21.48 18.07 -10.06
N VAL A 85 21.01 18.62 -8.94
CA VAL A 85 20.54 17.88 -7.77
C VAL A 85 19.59 16.78 -8.26
N LYS A 86 19.99 15.52 -8.11
CA LYS A 86 19.21 14.34 -8.48
C LYS A 86 18.01 14.24 -7.52
N LYS A 87 16.98 15.05 -7.74
CA LYS A 87 15.66 14.85 -7.15
C LYS A 87 15.24 13.44 -7.54
N THR A 88 15.11 12.56 -6.55
CA THR A 88 14.55 11.24 -6.71
C THR A 88 13.20 11.40 -7.39
N ALA A 89 13.13 11.00 -8.67
CA ALA A 89 11.91 11.02 -9.45
C ALA A 89 10.93 10.04 -8.80
N ARG A 90 10.12 10.57 -7.89
CA ARG A 90 9.05 9.86 -7.20
C ARG A 90 8.16 9.25 -8.27
N LYS A 91 8.01 7.92 -8.20
CA LYS A 91 7.32 6.98 -9.10
C LYS A 91 5.83 7.35 -9.39
N ARG A 92 5.58 8.52 -9.98
CA ARG A 92 4.23 9.10 -10.17
C ARG A 92 3.45 8.40 -11.30
N GLY A 93 4.13 7.95 -12.36
CA GLY A 93 3.50 7.37 -13.56
C GLY A 93 2.75 6.05 -13.35
N THR A 94 3.25 5.14 -12.50
CA THR A 94 2.55 3.86 -12.24
C THR A 94 1.31 4.03 -11.37
N SER A 95 1.28 5.04 -10.50
CA SER A 95 0.18 5.27 -9.55
C SER A 95 -1.08 5.84 -10.20
N ALA A 96 -0.93 6.62 -11.28
CA ALA A 96 -2.05 7.17 -12.05
C ALA A 96 -2.82 6.05 -12.77
N LYS A 97 -2.11 5.09 -13.39
CA LYS A 97 -2.75 3.95 -14.10
C LYS A 97 -3.52 3.00 -13.18
N GLN A 98 -3.20 2.99 -11.88
CA GLN A 98 -3.85 2.16 -10.87
C GLN A 98 -5.11 2.82 -10.26
N LYS A 99 -5.21 4.15 -10.36
CA LYS A 99 -6.29 4.95 -9.78
C LYS A 99 -7.22 5.43 -10.89
N ASP A 100 -8.50 5.07 -10.81
CA ASP A 100 -9.47 5.48 -11.82
C ASP A 100 -9.82 6.97 -11.64
N PRO A 101 -9.73 7.85 -12.65
CA PRO A 101 -10.10 9.25 -12.52
C PRO A 101 -11.53 9.48 -12.01
N ARG A 102 -12.48 8.61 -12.33
CA ARG A 102 -13.88 8.67 -11.88
C ARG A 102 -14.07 8.22 -10.43
N GLY A 103 -13.04 7.63 -9.81
CA GLY A 103 -13.04 7.21 -8.41
C GLY A 103 -12.66 5.74 -8.19
N GLY A 104 -12.20 5.40 -6.98
CA GLY A 104 -11.83 4.01 -6.66
C GLY A 104 -10.53 3.51 -7.32
N LEU A 105 -10.38 2.19 -7.47
CA LEU A 105 -9.21 1.54 -8.07
C LEU A 105 -9.59 0.86 -9.39
N THR A 106 -8.73 1.02 -10.40
CA THR A 106 -8.87 0.29 -11.67
C THR A 106 -8.65 -1.22 -11.44
N ALA A 107 -9.05 -2.06 -12.40
CA ALA A 107 -8.74 -3.49 -12.33
C ALA A 107 -7.22 -3.76 -12.19
N ALA A 108 -6.40 -2.99 -12.91
CA ALA A 108 -4.94 -3.01 -12.76
C ALA A 108 -4.50 -2.55 -11.37
N GLY A 109 -5.16 -1.53 -10.79
CA GLY A 109 -4.93 -1.09 -9.42
C GLY A 109 -5.24 -2.16 -8.38
N ARG A 110 -6.36 -2.88 -8.52
CA ARG A 110 -6.71 -4.00 -7.62
C ARG A 110 -5.72 -5.16 -7.76
N LYS A 111 -5.29 -5.49 -8.98
CA LYS A 111 -4.24 -6.50 -9.23
C LYS A 111 -2.90 -6.08 -8.62
N ALA A 112 -2.52 -4.81 -8.73
CA ALA A 112 -1.32 -4.29 -8.10
C ALA A 112 -1.41 -4.36 -6.57
N PHE A 113 -2.55 -3.98 -6.00
CA PHE A 113 -2.81 -4.11 -4.57
C PHE A 113 -2.71 -5.55 -4.09
N ALA A 114 -3.28 -6.52 -4.82
CA ALA A 114 -3.16 -7.93 -4.51
C ALA A 114 -1.70 -8.41 -4.55
N ARG A 115 -0.88 -7.93 -5.50
CA ARG A 115 0.55 -8.27 -5.57
C ARG A 115 1.37 -7.68 -4.43
N GLU A 116 1.02 -6.48 -3.98
CA GLU A 116 1.77 -5.76 -2.95
C GLU A 116 1.36 -6.19 -1.53
N GLN A 117 0.05 -6.26 -1.29
CA GLN A 117 -0.56 -6.49 0.02
C GLN A 117 -1.14 -7.90 0.21
N GLY A 118 -1.20 -8.71 -0.85
CA GLY A 118 -1.71 -10.09 -0.78
C GLY A 118 -3.22 -10.22 -0.72
N ALA A 119 -3.98 -9.11 -0.75
CA ALA A 119 -5.44 -9.13 -0.62
C ALA A 119 -6.15 -8.89 -1.96
N HIS A 120 -7.10 -9.76 -2.28
CA HIS A 120 -7.93 -9.66 -3.48
C HIS A 120 -9.12 -8.73 -3.25
N LEU A 121 -8.92 -7.43 -3.52
CA LEU A 121 -10.01 -6.46 -3.44
C LEU A 121 -11.06 -6.73 -4.51
N LYS A 122 -12.31 -6.88 -4.07
CA LYS A 122 -13.48 -6.93 -4.95
C LYS A 122 -13.82 -5.50 -5.43
N PRO A 123 -14.39 -5.33 -6.64
CA PRO A 123 -14.93 -4.04 -7.08
C PRO A 123 -16.09 -3.59 -6.17
N GLY A 124 -16.41 -2.29 -6.23
CA GLY A 124 -17.60 -1.75 -5.59
C GLY A 124 -18.87 -2.35 -6.18
N VAL A 125 -19.93 -2.42 -5.37
CA VAL A 125 -21.21 -2.98 -5.78
C VAL A 125 -22.02 -1.89 -6.48
N THR A 126 -22.19 -1.99 -7.80
CA THR A 126 -22.90 -0.98 -8.62
C THR A 126 -24.35 -1.34 -8.94
N LYS A 127 -24.81 -2.54 -8.57
CA LYS A 127 -26.19 -3.00 -8.80
C LYS A 127 -27.21 -2.12 -8.08
N ARG A 128 -28.45 -2.15 -8.56
CA ARG A 128 -29.60 -1.51 -7.90
C ARG A 128 -30.00 -2.28 -6.64
N ASP A 129 -30.63 -1.59 -5.69
CA ASP A 129 -30.96 -2.14 -4.37
C ASP A 129 -31.92 -3.35 -4.41
N SER A 130 -32.70 -3.50 -5.49
CA SER A 130 -33.59 -4.64 -5.76
C SER A 130 -32.85 -5.88 -6.25
N GLU A 131 -31.73 -5.71 -6.96
CA GLU A 131 -30.95 -6.79 -7.61
C GLU A 131 -29.78 -7.28 -6.75
N MET A 132 -29.52 -6.62 -5.62
CA MET A 132 -28.42 -7.00 -4.74
C MET A 132 -28.74 -8.29 -3.98
N THR A 133 -27.77 -9.20 -3.97
CA THR A 133 -27.75 -10.31 -3.01
C THR A 133 -27.57 -9.80 -1.57
N PRO A 134 -27.98 -10.56 -0.54
CA PRO A 134 -27.75 -10.17 0.86
C PRO A 134 -26.28 -9.83 1.16
N GLN A 135 -25.33 -10.57 0.58
CA GLN A 135 -23.91 -10.29 0.76
C GLN A 135 -23.47 -8.96 0.10
N GLU A 136 -24.02 -8.64 -1.08
CA GLU A 136 -23.78 -7.35 -1.75
C GLU A 136 -24.35 -6.18 -0.94
N MET A 137 -25.57 -6.34 -0.38
CA MET A 137 -26.16 -5.35 0.53
C MET A 137 -25.25 -5.09 1.73
N ARG A 138 -24.75 -6.15 2.38
CA ARG A 138 -23.80 -6.04 3.49
C ARG A 138 -22.54 -5.26 3.09
N ARG A 139 -21.96 -5.58 1.93
CA ARG A 139 -20.73 -4.94 1.45
C ARG A 139 -20.94 -3.45 1.15
N LYS A 140 -21.99 -3.12 0.41
CA LYS A 140 -22.30 -1.73 0.03
C LYS A 140 -22.73 -0.92 1.25
N GLY A 141 -23.60 -1.48 2.09
CA GLY A 141 -24.04 -0.83 3.32
C GLY A 141 -22.91 -0.56 4.30
N SER A 142 -22.06 -1.56 4.57
CA SER A 142 -20.89 -1.38 5.45
C SER A 142 -19.91 -0.34 4.90
N TRP A 143 -19.66 -0.33 3.59
CA TRP A 143 -18.83 0.69 2.97
C TRP A 143 -19.44 2.08 3.12
N ALA A 144 -20.72 2.27 2.80
CA ALA A 144 -21.39 3.56 2.84
C ALA A 144 -21.40 4.16 4.26
N VAL A 145 -21.73 3.36 5.27
CA VAL A 145 -21.72 3.79 6.68
C VAL A 145 -20.30 4.13 7.15
N ARG A 146 -19.30 3.31 6.80
CA ARG A 146 -17.90 3.58 7.21
C ARG A 146 -17.32 4.81 6.54
N PHE A 147 -17.61 4.99 5.25
CA PHE A 147 -17.07 6.12 4.51
C PHE A 147 -17.79 7.40 4.90
N TYR A 148 -19.13 7.45 4.80
CA TYR A 148 -19.92 8.67 4.90
C TYR A 148 -20.70 8.85 6.20
N GLY A 149 -20.76 7.83 7.06
CA GLY A 149 -21.40 7.89 8.39
C GLY A 149 -20.52 8.49 9.48
N ARG A 150 -19.21 8.67 9.25
CA ARG A 150 -18.27 9.26 10.22
C ARG A 150 -18.69 10.65 10.71
N ALA A 151 -18.39 11.00 11.95
CA ALA A 151 -18.76 12.29 12.56
C ALA A 151 -18.22 13.48 11.76
N LYS A 152 -16.90 13.56 11.55
CA LYS A 152 -16.26 14.61 10.74
C LYS A 152 -15.92 14.09 9.36
N LEU A 153 -16.55 14.56 8.29
CA LEU A 153 -16.25 14.11 6.91
C LEU A 153 -15.00 14.81 6.33
N PRO A 154 -14.22 14.15 5.45
CA PRO A 154 -13.25 14.83 4.60
C PRO A 154 -13.95 15.84 3.68
N PRO A 155 -13.20 16.84 3.16
CA PRO A 155 -13.75 17.75 2.17
C PRO A 155 -14.27 16.97 0.95
N LEU A 156 -15.52 17.26 0.59
CA LEU A 156 -16.21 16.63 -0.54
C LEU A 156 -15.90 17.33 -1.86
N VAL A 157 -15.64 18.62 -1.80
CA VAL A 157 -15.23 19.47 -2.92
C VAL A 157 -13.87 20.11 -2.64
N ASP A 158 -13.09 20.33 -3.69
CA ASP A 158 -11.86 21.12 -3.62
C ASP A 158 -12.17 22.63 -3.64
N ALA A 159 -11.14 23.46 -3.51
CA ALA A 159 -11.28 24.93 -3.57
C ALA A 159 -11.84 25.45 -4.91
N ARG A 160 -11.87 24.61 -5.96
CA ARG A 160 -12.41 24.94 -7.29
C ARG A 160 -13.81 24.35 -7.49
N GLY A 161 -14.44 23.85 -6.43
CA GLY A 161 -15.77 23.23 -6.47
C GLY A 161 -15.81 21.84 -7.12
N ARG A 162 -14.66 21.25 -7.48
CA ARG A 162 -14.61 19.92 -8.10
C ARG A 162 -14.66 18.84 -7.03
N PRO A 163 -15.35 17.71 -7.27
CA PRO A 163 -15.40 16.63 -6.30
C PRO A 163 -14.01 16.10 -5.95
N THR A 164 -13.75 15.93 -4.66
CA THR A 164 -12.48 15.34 -4.21
C THR A 164 -12.43 13.86 -4.55
N ARG A 165 -11.21 13.29 -4.48
CA ARG A 165 -11.00 11.84 -4.62
C ARG A 165 -11.89 11.02 -3.69
N TYR A 166 -12.14 11.55 -2.50
CA TYR A 166 -12.98 10.91 -1.50
C TYR A 166 -14.45 10.91 -1.94
N ALA A 167 -14.99 12.03 -2.42
CA ALA A 167 -16.34 12.08 -2.98
C ALA A 167 -16.49 11.16 -4.22
N LEU A 168 -15.50 11.15 -5.11
CA LEU A 168 -15.47 10.27 -6.29
C LEU A 168 -15.50 8.78 -5.92
N SER A 169 -15.12 8.40 -4.68
CA SER A 169 -15.24 7.01 -4.24
C SER A 169 -16.69 6.52 -4.23
N ALA A 170 -17.69 7.42 -4.12
CA ALA A 170 -19.10 7.06 -4.25
C ALA A 170 -19.45 6.46 -5.61
N HIS A 171 -18.93 7.07 -6.69
CA HIS A 171 -19.17 6.61 -8.05
C HIS A 171 -18.65 5.19 -8.29
N ALA A 172 -17.52 4.82 -7.67
CA ALA A 172 -16.97 3.47 -7.75
C ALA A 172 -17.87 2.39 -7.12
N TRP A 173 -18.87 2.79 -6.32
CA TRP A 173 -19.88 1.95 -5.69
C TRP A 173 -21.29 2.21 -6.25
N GLY A 174 -21.39 2.84 -7.42
CA GLY A 174 -22.67 3.12 -8.07
C GLY A 174 -23.56 4.10 -7.30
N GLU A 175 -22.98 4.91 -6.41
CA GLU A 175 -23.68 6.00 -5.74
C GLU A 175 -23.32 7.34 -6.41
N PRO A 176 -24.23 8.33 -6.39
CA PRO A 176 -23.93 9.66 -6.90
C PRO A 176 -22.80 10.31 -6.10
N VAL A 177 -21.97 11.13 -6.77
CA VAL A 177 -20.83 11.80 -6.13
C VAL A 177 -21.35 12.92 -5.21
N PRO A 178 -21.18 12.81 -3.87
CA PRO A 178 -21.71 13.80 -2.95
C PRO A 178 -20.85 15.06 -2.99
N LYS A 179 -21.46 16.21 -3.29
CA LYS A 179 -20.81 17.54 -3.19
C LYS A 179 -21.06 18.21 -1.84
N THR A 180 -22.16 17.86 -1.16
CA THR A 180 -22.57 18.43 0.12
C THR A 180 -22.58 17.38 1.22
N VAL A 181 -22.46 17.84 2.47
CA VAL A 181 -22.53 16.96 3.65
C VAL A 181 -23.86 16.22 3.68
N ALA A 182 -24.98 16.91 3.42
CA ALA A 182 -26.30 16.29 3.35
C ALA A 182 -26.35 15.14 2.32
N ALA A 183 -25.79 15.33 1.12
CA ALA A 183 -25.72 14.28 0.11
C ALA A 183 -24.89 13.07 0.58
N ALA A 184 -23.75 13.31 1.24
CA ALA A 184 -22.96 12.23 1.83
C ALA A 184 -23.73 11.48 2.93
N ARG A 185 -24.48 12.20 3.78
CA ARG A 185 -25.32 11.57 4.82
C ARG A 185 -26.46 10.73 4.24
N ARG A 186 -27.05 11.13 3.11
CA ARG A 186 -28.04 10.30 2.40
C ARG A 186 -27.44 8.96 1.95
N ILE A 187 -26.18 8.96 1.49
CA ILE A 187 -25.47 7.70 1.15
C ILE A 187 -25.29 6.84 2.40
N ALA A 188 -24.91 7.42 3.54
CA ALA A 188 -24.79 6.70 4.80
C ALA A 188 -26.13 6.09 5.26
N ALA A 189 -27.21 6.87 5.24
CA ALA A 189 -28.56 6.41 5.58
C ALA A 189 -29.06 5.30 4.64
N LYS A 190 -28.76 5.40 3.34
CA LYS A 190 -28.99 4.30 2.40
C LYS A 190 -28.21 3.05 2.80
N GLY A 191 -26.96 3.21 3.23
CA GLY A 191 -26.13 2.12 3.73
C GLY A 191 -26.71 1.43 4.97
N GLU A 192 -27.23 2.20 5.93
CA GLU A 192 -27.91 1.67 7.12
C GLU A 192 -29.15 0.85 6.74
N ARG A 193 -29.97 1.36 5.81
CA ARG A 193 -31.13 0.62 5.29
C ARG A 193 -30.74 -0.71 4.63
N LEU A 194 -29.66 -0.73 3.85
CA LEU A 194 -29.14 -1.97 3.24
C LEU A 194 -28.66 -2.97 4.30
N LEU A 195 -27.99 -2.49 5.35
CA LEU A 195 -27.57 -3.35 6.46
C LEU A 195 -28.77 -3.91 7.22
N ALA A 196 -29.79 -3.09 7.50
CA ALA A 196 -31.03 -3.53 8.14
C ALA A 196 -31.75 -4.60 7.30
N ARG A 197 -31.81 -4.44 5.97
CA ARG A 197 -32.33 -5.47 5.06
C ARG A 197 -31.49 -6.75 5.11
N TYR A 198 -30.16 -6.64 5.12
CA TYR A 198 -29.27 -7.79 5.26
C TYR A 198 -29.49 -8.53 6.58
N HIS A 199 -29.57 -7.83 7.71
CA HIS A 199 -29.80 -8.44 9.02
C HIS A 199 -31.15 -9.16 9.08
N ARG A 200 -32.21 -8.56 8.53
CA ARG A 200 -33.52 -9.20 8.42
C ARG A 200 -33.49 -10.45 7.53
N ALA A 201 -32.86 -10.37 6.36
CA ALA A 201 -32.72 -11.52 5.46
C ALA A 201 -31.90 -12.64 6.09
N LYS A 202 -30.85 -12.31 6.85
CA LYS A 202 -30.04 -13.28 7.58
C LYS A 202 -30.79 -13.92 8.75
N ALA A 203 -31.63 -13.17 9.46
CA ALA A 203 -32.43 -13.71 10.56
C ALA A 203 -33.55 -14.67 10.08
N LYS A 204 -33.95 -14.57 8.81
CA LYS A 204 -34.95 -15.44 8.17
C LYS A 204 -34.35 -16.70 7.51
N ALA A 205 -33.03 -16.80 7.40
CA ALA A 205 -32.31 -17.88 6.74
C ALA A 205 -31.62 -18.77 7.77
#